data_AF-A0A2K0SYW1-F1
#
_entry.id   AF-A0A2K0SYW1-F1
#
_cell.length_a   1.000
_cell.length_b   1.000
_cell.length_c   1.000
_cell.angle_alpha   90.00
_cell.angle_beta   90.00
_cell.angle_gamma   90.00
#
_symmetry.space_group_name_H-M   'P 1'
#
loop_
_entity.id
_entity.type
_entity.pdbx_description
1 polymer ?
#
loop_
_entity_poly.entity_id
_entity_poly.type
_entity_poly.pdbx_seq_one_letter_code
_entity_poly.pdbx_strand_id
1 'polypeptide(L)'
;MAAFHPETGITHLCLDDEEDQATLLKESSWDSLNAFLEREGPEAVLKQEAQALCRLDPNNEALAKKLKHLSDNASKFKKIREIFGECGRYHPNQIIGKRCLPPQGLCQMEPMYKLACKISDLQCLQNQGKLGMDPFDFIRWRVIKKAASMLVMPGDTPKSFLRSIVYRLGDDTNDLKGKGYEDTVMRQAALLSARERHLLNSYGPKKKFIKSVGRQTHLPFRPAIRNVQRQTPRLSSADVRNSAPKASTAQARRNEAQRAQRARRNAVPSVYNGVNDYRARQQQRQRQQAQQRENE
;
A
#
# COMPACT_ATOMS: atom_id res chain seq x y z
N MET A 1 10.61 -32.67 18.46
CA MET A 1 11.92 -32.16 18.01
C MET A 1 11.70 -31.45 16.68
N ALA A 2 11.80 -30.12 16.66
CA ALA A 2 11.57 -29.31 15.47
C ALA A 2 12.86 -29.21 14.64
N ALA A 3 12.79 -29.55 13.36
CA ALA A 3 13.91 -29.46 12.44
C ALA A 3 14.15 -27.99 12.03
N PHE A 4 15.31 -27.46 12.39
CA PHE A 4 15.79 -26.15 11.98
C PHE A 4 16.50 -26.30 10.63
N HIS A 5 15.93 -25.79 9.53
CA HIS A 5 16.57 -25.84 8.21
C HIS A 5 17.41 -24.56 8.01
N PRO A 6 18.75 -24.64 7.89
CA PRO A 6 19.63 -23.46 7.98
C PRO A 6 19.67 -22.55 6.74
N GLU A 7 18.94 -22.87 5.67
CA GLU A 7 19.16 -22.21 4.36
C GLU A 7 18.00 -21.31 3.88
N THR A 8 16.79 -21.42 4.43
CA THR A 8 15.62 -20.69 3.88
C THR A 8 15.13 -19.53 4.72
N GLY A 9 15.47 -19.44 6.02
CA GLY A 9 15.06 -18.32 6.89
C GLY A 9 13.55 -18.02 6.93
N ILE A 10 12.72 -18.90 6.36
CA ILE A 10 11.27 -18.77 6.23
C ILE A 10 10.71 -20.09 6.77
N THR A 11 10.26 -20.06 8.01
CA THR A 11 9.44 -21.13 8.58
C THR A 11 8.08 -21.12 7.90
N HIS A 12 7.77 -22.18 7.14
CA HIS A 12 6.43 -22.61 6.68
C HIS A 12 5.36 -21.52 6.54
N LEU A 13 5.49 -20.70 5.48
CA LEU A 13 4.39 -19.91 4.93
C LEU A 13 3.89 -20.48 3.59
N CYS A 14 4.53 -21.54 3.10
CA CYS A 14 4.13 -22.28 1.92
C CYS A 14 3.51 -23.61 2.34
N LEU A 15 2.55 -24.04 1.54
CA LEU A 15 1.57 -25.11 1.75
C LEU A 15 2.22 -26.44 2.18
N ASP A 16 1.63 -27.06 3.20
CA ASP A 16 1.83 -28.47 3.52
C ASP A 16 0.62 -29.27 3.08
N ASP A 17 0.92 -30.22 2.18
CA ASP A 17 0.36 -31.56 1.96
C ASP A 17 -1.12 -31.77 1.60
N GLU A 18 -1.30 -32.75 0.71
CA GLU A 18 -2.53 -33.24 0.09
C GLU A 18 -3.57 -33.85 1.06
N GLU A 19 -3.39 -33.69 2.37
CA GLU A 19 -4.39 -34.08 3.39
C GLU A 19 -5.52 -33.04 3.55
N ASP A 20 -5.45 -31.90 2.88
CA ASP A 20 -6.34 -30.76 3.16
C ASP A 20 -7.65 -30.73 2.35
N GLN A 21 -8.00 -31.82 1.65
CA GLN A 21 -9.33 -31.99 1.04
C GLN A 21 -10.39 -32.49 2.05
N ALA A 22 -9.99 -33.19 3.12
CA ALA A 22 -10.92 -33.67 4.15
C ALA A 22 -11.13 -32.65 5.30
N THR A 23 -10.16 -31.75 5.53
CA THR A 23 -10.26 -30.58 6.43
C THR A 23 -10.84 -29.33 5.75
N LEU A 24 -11.65 -29.55 4.71
CA LEU A 24 -12.62 -28.58 4.17
C LEU A 24 -13.80 -28.34 5.13
N LEU A 25 -13.89 -29.10 6.22
CA LEU A 25 -14.85 -28.92 7.29
C LEU A 25 -14.43 -27.78 8.24
N LYS A 26 -14.79 -26.56 7.83
CA LYS A 26 -15.47 -25.57 8.69
C LYS A 26 -14.67 -25.06 9.92
N GLU A 27 -13.75 -24.11 9.70
CA GLU A 27 -13.63 -23.02 10.67
C GLU A 27 -14.95 -22.25 10.63
N SER A 28 -15.89 -22.61 11.52
CA SER A 28 -17.28 -22.12 11.61
C SER A 28 -17.41 -20.60 11.79
N SER A 29 -16.31 -19.88 11.91
CA SER A 29 -16.28 -18.43 12.13
C SER A 29 -16.03 -17.60 10.86
N TRP A 30 -15.66 -18.21 9.73
CA TRP A 30 -15.36 -17.45 8.51
C TRP A 30 -16.62 -16.98 7.82
N ASP A 31 -16.61 -15.71 7.41
CA ASP A 31 -17.66 -15.15 6.58
C ASP A 31 -17.71 -15.93 5.24
N SER A 32 -18.92 -16.31 4.81
CA SER A 32 -19.12 -17.03 3.55
C SER A 32 -19.24 -16.04 2.38
N LEU A 33 -18.53 -16.32 1.28
CA LEU A 33 -18.64 -15.55 0.05
C LEU A 33 -20.03 -15.66 -0.57
N ASN A 34 -20.63 -16.85 -0.60
CA ASN A 34 -21.97 -17.04 -1.15
C ASN A 34 -23.01 -16.27 -0.33
N ALA A 35 -22.94 -16.37 1.01
CA ALA A 35 -23.79 -15.58 1.90
C ALA A 35 -23.56 -14.07 1.77
N PHE A 36 -22.35 -13.64 1.37
CA PHE A 36 -22.10 -12.25 0.99
C PHE A 36 -22.81 -11.89 -0.31
N LEU A 37 -22.63 -12.68 -1.37
CA LEU A 37 -23.20 -12.39 -2.70
C LEU A 37 -24.74 -12.45 -2.71
N GLU A 38 -25.36 -13.29 -1.89
CA GLU A 38 -26.81 -13.34 -1.70
C GLU A 38 -27.40 -12.03 -1.16
N ARG A 39 -26.61 -11.22 -0.43
CA ARG A 39 -27.05 -9.90 0.07
C ARG A 39 -27.19 -8.85 -1.03
N GLU A 40 -26.67 -9.10 -2.24
CA GLU A 40 -26.78 -8.15 -3.36
C GLU A 40 -28.24 -7.89 -3.77
N GLY A 41 -29.11 -8.92 -3.73
CA GLY A 41 -30.52 -8.79 -4.07
C GLY A 41 -31.27 -7.82 -3.14
N PRO A 42 -31.27 -8.07 -1.82
CA PRO A 42 -31.85 -7.15 -0.84
C PRO A 42 -31.26 -5.72 -0.92
N GLU A 43 -29.95 -5.57 -1.11
CA GLU A 43 -29.31 -4.26 -1.26
C GLU A 43 -29.81 -3.52 -2.52
N ALA A 44 -30.07 -4.24 -3.61
CA ALA A 44 -30.60 -3.66 -4.84
C ALA A 44 -32.03 -3.14 -4.67
N VAL A 45 -32.87 -3.82 -3.88
CA VAL A 45 -34.23 -3.35 -3.54
C VAL A 45 -34.15 -2.05 -2.73
N LEU A 46 -33.32 -2.02 -1.69
CA LEU A 46 -33.11 -0.81 -0.89
C LEU A 46 -32.62 0.38 -1.74
N LYS A 47 -31.76 0.11 -2.73
CA LYS A 47 -31.30 1.13 -3.67
C LYS A 47 -32.44 1.69 -4.52
N GLN A 48 -33.33 0.82 -5.04
CA GLN A 48 -34.48 1.24 -5.83
C GLN A 48 -35.45 2.08 -5.01
N GLU A 49 -35.75 1.67 -3.77
CA GLU A 49 -36.58 2.43 -2.83
C GLU A 49 -35.97 3.79 -2.51
N ALA A 50 -34.67 3.84 -2.17
CA ALA A 50 -33.98 5.10 -1.91
C ALA A 50 -33.97 6.01 -3.14
N GLN A 51 -33.88 5.44 -4.34
CA GLN A 51 -33.96 6.20 -5.59
C GLN A 51 -35.37 6.77 -5.82
N ALA A 52 -36.42 6.02 -5.54
CA ALA A 52 -37.80 6.50 -5.62
C ALA A 52 -38.03 7.66 -4.62
N LEU A 53 -37.57 7.51 -3.37
CA LEU A 53 -37.67 8.55 -2.36
C LEU A 53 -36.89 9.82 -2.74
N CYS A 54 -35.67 9.69 -3.28
CA CYS A 54 -34.90 10.85 -3.77
C CYS A 54 -35.56 11.57 -4.96
N ARG A 55 -36.34 10.85 -5.78
CA ARG A 55 -37.09 11.47 -6.89
C ARG A 55 -38.28 12.29 -6.38
N LEU A 56 -38.91 11.83 -5.29
CA LEU A 56 -40.03 12.54 -4.66
C LEU A 56 -39.57 13.77 -3.88
N ASP A 57 -38.41 13.70 -3.21
CA ASP A 57 -37.82 14.81 -2.47
C ASP A 57 -36.33 15.01 -2.83
N PRO A 58 -36.03 15.72 -3.93
CA PRO A 58 -34.66 15.91 -4.43
C PRO A 58 -33.78 16.79 -3.54
N ASN A 59 -34.37 17.62 -2.68
CA ASN A 59 -33.62 18.57 -1.85
C ASN A 59 -33.17 17.96 -0.52
N ASN A 60 -33.61 16.74 -0.22
CA ASN A 60 -33.26 16.06 1.01
C ASN A 60 -31.86 15.42 0.93
N GLU A 61 -30.88 16.09 1.55
CA GLU A 61 -29.50 15.61 1.59
C GLU A 61 -29.33 14.23 2.22
N ALA A 62 -30.18 13.86 3.19
CA ALA A 62 -30.07 12.57 3.88
C ALA A 62 -30.44 11.42 2.93
N LEU A 63 -31.50 11.60 2.13
CA LEU A 63 -31.88 10.66 1.09
C LEU A 63 -30.80 10.57 0.00
N ALA A 64 -30.25 11.70 -0.44
CA ALA A 64 -29.16 11.73 -1.41
C ALA A 64 -27.91 10.98 -0.90
N LYS A 65 -27.54 11.16 0.37
CA LYS A 65 -26.43 10.44 1.03
C LYS A 65 -26.71 8.94 1.11
N LYS A 66 -27.93 8.54 1.47
CA LYS A 66 -28.36 7.12 1.53
C LYS A 66 -28.31 6.48 0.14
N LEU A 67 -28.87 7.14 -0.88
CA LEU A 67 -28.83 6.66 -2.26
C LEU A 67 -27.39 6.51 -2.77
N LYS A 68 -26.53 7.49 -2.47
CA LYS A 68 -25.10 7.40 -2.81
C LYS A 68 -24.45 6.18 -2.16
N HIS A 69 -24.66 5.97 -0.86
CA HIS A 69 -24.10 4.83 -0.14
C HIS A 69 -24.52 3.49 -0.76
N LEU A 70 -25.82 3.33 -1.05
CA LEU A 70 -26.36 2.12 -1.68
C LEU A 70 -25.85 1.95 -3.12
N SER A 71 -25.68 3.04 -3.87
CA SER A 71 -25.09 3.00 -5.21
C SER A 71 -23.61 2.60 -5.18
N ASP A 72 -22.86 3.09 -4.19
CA ASP A 72 -21.46 2.70 -3.96
C ASP A 72 -21.38 1.21 -3.60
N ASN A 73 -22.25 0.72 -2.71
CA ASN A 73 -22.29 -0.70 -2.35
C ASN A 73 -22.66 -1.60 -3.54
N ALA A 74 -23.66 -1.22 -4.35
CA ALA A 74 -23.99 -1.95 -5.57
C ALA A 74 -22.79 -2.06 -6.54
N SER A 75 -22.00 -0.98 -6.65
CA SER A 75 -20.77 -0.99 -7.46
C SER A 75 -19.70 -1.93 -6.89
N LYS A 76 -19.60 -2.02 -5.55
CA LYS A 76 -18.69 -2.98 -4.88
C LYS A 76 -19.13 -4.41 -5.10
N PHE A 77 -20.41 -4.73 -4.91
CA PHE A 77 -20.97 -6.06 -5.17
C PHE A 77 -20.66 -6.53 -6.59
N LYS A 78 -20.96 -5.68 -7.58
CA LYS A 78 -20.67 -5.97 -8.98
C LYS A 78 -19.18 -6.31 -9.20
N LYS A 79 -18.27 -5.51 -8.63
CA LYS A 79 -16.83 -5.72 -8.80
C LYS A 79 -16.33 -6.97 -8.07
N ILE A 80 -16.87 -7.27 -6.89
CA ILE A 80 -16.54 -8.49 -6.14
C ILE A 80 -17.02 -9.72 -6.92
N ARG A 81 -18.25 -9.70 -7.42
CA ARG A 81 -18.83 -10.78 -8.24
C ARG A 81 -18.04 -11.00 -9.53
N GLU A 82 -17.58 -9.93 -10.19
CA GLU A 82 -16.74 -10.02 -11.39
C GLU A 82 -15.45 -10.82 -11.16
N ILE A 83 -14.82 -10.66 -9.99
CA ILE A 83 -13.50 -11.27 -9.70
C ILE A 83 -13.63 -12.61 -8.95
N PHE A 84 -14.57 -12.70 -8.01
CA PHE A 84 -14.70 -13.82 -7.06
C PHE A 84 -16.00 -14.61 -7.22
N GLY A 85 -16.91 -14.20 -8.11
CA GLY A 85 -18.18 -14.90 -8.32
C GLY A 85 -18.01 -16.26 -8.99
N GLU A 86 -19.08 -16.77 -9.60
CA GLU A 86 -19.17 -18.14 -10.13
C GLU A 86 -18.07 -18.50 -11.14
N CYS A 87 -17.55 -17.54 -11.90
CA CYS A 87 -16.46 -17.75 -12.85
C CYS A 87 -15.06 -17.41 -12.28
N GLY A 88 -14.99 -17.04 -10.99
CA GLY A 88 -13.75 -16.66 -10.32
C GLY A 88 -12.85 -17.87 -10.10
N ARG A 89 -11.56 -17.74 -10.43
CA ARG A 89 -10.57 -18.82 -10.27
C ARG A 89 -10.17 -19.07 -8.82
N TYR A 90 -10.29 -18.06 -7.97
CA TYR A 90 -9.84 -18.12 -6.59
C TYR A 90 -10.89 -17.54 -5.67
N HIS A 91 -11.06 -18.16 -4.51
CA HIS A 91 -11.83 -17.63 -3.41
C HIS A 91 -10.98 -16.59 -2.62
N PRO A 92 -11.57 -15.53 -2.03
CA PRO A 92 -10.82 -14.53 -1.26
C PRO A 92 -9.93 -15.14 -0.15
N ASN A 93 -10.43 -16.17 0.55
CA ASN A 93 -9.68 -16.89 1.59
C ASN A 93 -8.61 -17.85 1.05
N GLN A 94 -8.42 -17.96 -0.27
CA GLN A 94 -7.33 -18.76 -0.88
C GLN A 94 -6.11 -17.91 -1.26
N ILE A 95 -6.12 -16.62 -0.95
CA ILE A 95 -4.97 -15.75 -1.24
C ILE A 95 -3.80 -16.11 -0.33
N ILE A 96 -4.07 -16.52 0.91
CA ILE A 96 -3.04 -16.77 1.94
C ILE A 96 -3.41 -18.03 2.70
N GLY A 97 -2.41 -18.76 3.20
CA GLY A 97 -2.62 -19.96 3.99
C GLY A 97 -3.53 -19.74 5.20
N LYS A 98 -4.36 -20.73 5.50
CA LYS A 98 -5.39 -20.70 6.56
C LYS A 98 -4.85 -20.20 7.90
N ARG A 99 -3.66 -20.65 8.29
CA ARG A 99 -2.98 -20.28 9.56
C ARG A 99 -2.72 -18.77 9.70
N CYS A 100 -2.65 -18.03 8.60
CA CYS A 100 -2.41 -16.59 8.61
C CYS A 100 -3.70 -15.76 8.57
N LEU A 101 -4.83 -16.37 8.21
CA LEU A 101 -6.09 -15.65 8.02
C LEU A 101 -6.69 -15.17 9.35
N PRO A 102 -7.33 -13.99 9.35
CA PRO A 102 -8.05 -13.51 10.53
C PRO A 102 -9.25 -14.43 10.83
N PRO A 103 -9.79 -14.41 12.06
CA PRO A 103 -10.86 -15.33 12.48
C PRO A 103 -12.15 -15.25 11.65
N GLN A 104 -12.44 -14.11 11.02
CA GLN A 104 -13.61 -13.94 10.13
C GLN A 104 -13.27 -14.17 8.64
N GLY A 105 -12.01 -14.47 8.32
CA GLY A 105 -11.52 -14.50 6.96
C GLY A 105 -11.49 -13.12 6.28
N LEU A 106 -11.44 -13.15 4.94
CA LEU A 106 -11.38 -11.98 4.05
C LEU A 106 -12.70 -11.72 3.32
N CYS A 107 -13.74 -12.53 3.53
CA CYS A 107 -15.04 -12.42 2.86
C CYS A 107 -15.93 -11.27 3.40
N GLN A 108 -15.32 -10.10 3.56
CA GLN A 108 -15.97 -8.85 3.96
C GLN A 108 -15.94 -7.85 2.81
N MET A 109 -16.99 -7.03 2.68
CA MET A 109 -17.18 -6.14 1.53
C MET A 109 -15.95 -5.32 1.19
N GLU A 110 -15.41 -4.60 2.18
CA GLU A 110 -14.32 -3.65 1.97
C GLU A 110 -12.99 -4.34 1.60
N PRO A 111 -12.51 -5.37 2.33
CA PRO A 111 -11.36 -6.17 1.90
C PRO A 111 -11.53 -6.80 0.51
N MET A 112 -12.66 -7.45 0.23
CA MET A 112 -12.92 -8.09 -1.07
C MET A 112 -12.94 -7.08 -2.20
N TYR A 113 -13.63 -5.95 -2.04
CA TYR A 113 -13.68 -4.91 -3.05
C TYR A 113 -12.30 -4.35 -3.34
N LYS A 114 -11.55 -3.97 -2.30
CA LYS A 114 -10.19 -3.44 -2.43
C LYS A 114 -9.25 -4.41 -3.11
N LEU A 115 -9.42 -5.70 -2.86
CA LEU A 115 -8.65 -6.76 -3.45
C LEU A 115 -9.04 -7.00 -4.91
N ALA A 116 -10.35 -7.01 -5.22
CA ALA A 116 -10.88 -7.12 -6.57
C ALA A 116 -10.39 -5.98 -7.47
N CYS A 117 -10.33 -4.74 -6.96
CA CYS A 117 -9.74 -3.61 -7.68
C CYS A 117 -8.26 -3.87 -8.04
N LYS A 118 -7.45 -4.34 -7.07
CA LYS A 118 -6.03 -4.62 -7.28
C LYS A 118 -5.82 -5.77 -8.28
N ILE A 119 -6.60 -6.84 -8.16
CA ILE A 119 -6.55 -7.97 -9.09
C ILE A 119 -6.91 -7.50 -10.50
N SER A 120 -7.97 -6.70 -10.64
CA SER A 120 -8.34 -6.16 -11.93
C SER A 120 -7.22 -5.31 -12.53
N ASP A 121 -6.61 -4.41 -11.75
CA ASP A 121 -5.45 -3.61 -12.17
C ASP A 121 -4.30 -4.48 -12.69
N LEU A 122 -4.00 -5.57 -11.99
CA LEU A 122 -2.95 -6.52 -12.37
C LEU A 122 -3.34 -7.36 -13.59
N GLN A 123 -4.61 -7.76 -13.76
CA GLN A 123 -5.09 -8.42 -14.97
C GLN A 123 -4.88 -7.54 -16.21
N CYS A 124 -5.07 -6.22 -16.09
CA CYS A 124 -4.77 -5.31 -17.20
C CYS A 124 -3.28 -5.31 -17.56
N LEU A 125 -2.38 -5.37 -16.57
CA LEU A 125 -0.95 -5.48 -16.83
C LEU A 125 -0.58 -6.84 -17.43
N GLN A 126 -1.21 -7.92 -16.96
CA GLN A 126 -1.00 -9.27 -17.48
C GLN A 126 -1.44 -9.37 -18.94
N ASN A 127 -2.63 -8.88 -19.28
CA ASN A 127 -3.18 -8.90 -20.64
C ASN A 127 -2.34 -8.08 -21.64
N GLN A 128 -1.57 -7.10 -21.15
CA GLN A 128 -0.64 -6.32 -21.96
C GLN A 128 0.80 -6.88 -21.98
N GLY A 129 1.03 -8.04 -21.36
CA GLY A 129 2.35 -8.67 -21.26
C GLY A 129 3.33 -7.94 -20.34
N LYS A 130 2.86 -7.02 -19.49
CA LYS A 130 3.71 -6.25 -18.54
C LYS A 130 3.82 -6.92 -17.18
N LEU A 131 2.92 -7.84 -16.85
CA LEU A 131 3.00 -8.72 -15.69
C LEU A 131 3.11 -10.16 -16.17
N GLY A 132 4.28 -10.78 -15.97
CA GLY A 132 4.53 -12.18 -16.36
C GLY A 132 4.03 -13.22 -15.36
N MET A 133 3.36 -12.80 -14.28
CA MET A 133 2.86 -13.65 -13.19
C MET A 133 1.34 -13.56 -13.13
N ASP A 134 0.68 -14.59 -12.61
CA ASP A 134 -0.75 -14.50 -12.32
C ASP A 134 -1.05 -13.37 -11.31
N PRO A 135 -2.10 -12.55 -11.53
CA PRO A 135 -2.51 -11.48 -10.62
C PRO A 135 -2.70 -11.92 -9.16
N PHE A 136 -3.26 -13.10 -8.91
CA PHE A 136 -3.48 -13.62 -7.56
C PHE A 136 -2.17 -14.05 -6.93
N ASP A 137 -1.29 -14.70 -7.68
CA ASP A 137 0.05 -15.08 -7.22
C ASP A 137 0.90 -13.86 -6.88
N PHE A 138 0.81 -12.80 -7.70
CA PHE A 138 1.50 -11.54 -7.43
C PHE A 138 1.02 -10.92 -6.12
N ILE A 139 -0.30 -10.84 -5.91
CA ILE A 139 -0.86 -10.34 -4.65
C ILE A 139 -0.43 -11.22 -3.48
N ARG A 140 -0.54 -12.54 -3.60
CA ARG A 140 -0.12 -13.50 -2.57
C ARG A 140 1.33 -13.24 -2.16
N TRP A 141 2.23 -13.16 -3.14
CA TRP A 141 3.64 -12.88 -2.92
C TRP A 141 3.86 -11.55 -2.17
N ARG A 142 3.20 -10.47 -2.61
CA ARG A 142 3.33 -9.16 -1.96
C ARG A 142 2.78 -9.15 -0.54
N VAL A 143 1.62 -9.77 -0.30
CA VAL A 143 1.07 -9.82 1.06
C VAL A 143 1.93 -10.66 1.99
N ILE A 144 2.41 -11.83 1.55
CA ILE A 144 3.31 -12.67 2.35
C ILE A 144 4.60 -11.91 2.69
N LYS A 145 5.21 -11.27 1.68
CA LYS A 145 6.43 -10.47 1.88
C LYS A 145 6.20 -9.33 2.88
N LYS A 146 5.06 -8.65 2.76
CA LYS A 146 4.71 -7.55 3.65
C LYS A 146 4.41 -8.03 5.07
N ALA A 147 3.67 -9.10 5.21
CA ALA A 147 3.36 -9.71 6.49
C ALA A 147 4.64 -10.14 7.21
N ALA A 148 5.55 -10.84 6.53
CA ALA A 148 6.84 -11.25 7.07
C ALA A 148 7.69 -10.07 7.56
N SER A 149 7.64 -8.92 6.88
CA SER A 149 8.37 -7.71 7.31
C SER A 149 7.84 -7.07 8.59
N MET A 150 6.64 -7.43 9.03
CA MET A 150 5.96 -6.88 10.21
C MET A 150 5.98 -7.84 11.41
N LEU A 151 6.37 -9.11 11.20
CA LEU A 151 6.50 -10.08 12.28
C LEU A 151 7.82 -9.83 13.01
N VAL A 152 7.76 -9.79 14.35
CA VAL A 152 8.92 -9.50 15.20
C VAL A 152 9.60 -10.80 15.63
N MET A 153 8.81 -11.81 16.01
CA MET A 153 9.32 -13.07 16.50
C MET A 153 8.98 -14.25 15.58
N PRO A 154 9.87 -15.25 15.47
CA PRO A 154 9.54 -16.52 14.85
C PRO A 154 8.34 -17.17 15.54
N GLY A 155 7.31 -17.57 14.76
CA GLY A 155 6.07 -18.15 15.29
C GLY A 155 4.93 -17.15 15.47
N ASP A 156 5.18 -15.83 15.39
CA ASP A 156 4.12 -14.84 15.34
C ASP A 156 3.25 -15.06 14.11
N THR A 157 1.94 -14.80 14.25
CA THR A 157 0.99 -14.92 13.14
C THR A 157 0.50 -13.54 12.70
N PRO A 158 0.32 -13.30 11.39
CA PRO A 158 -0.12 -12.01 10.91
C PRO A 158 -1.63 -11.77 11.09
N LYS A 159 -2.36 -12.68 11.76
CA LYS A 159 -3.84 -12.69 11.83
C LYS A 159 -4.44 -11.33 12.22
N SER A 160 -3.83 -10.64 13.18
CA SER A 160 -4.33 -9.36 13.73
C SER A 160 -4.24 -8.19 12.74
N PHE A 161 -3.29 -8.24 11.80
CA PHE A 161 -3.01 -7.11 10.90
C PHE A 161 -3.08 -7.49 9.40
N LEU A 162 -3.30 -8.75 9.06
CA LEU A 162 -3.37 -9.22 7.67
C LEU A 162 -4.46 -8.51 6.86
N ARG A 163 -5.62 -8.30 7.47
CA ARG A 163 -6.72 -7.56 6.85
C ARG A 163 -6.30 -6.13 6.48
N SER A 164 -5.55 -5.47 7.36
CA SER A 164 -5.01 -4.13 7.11
C SER A 164 -3.98 -4.12 5.99
N ILE A 165 -3.15 -5.15 5.87
CA ILE A 165 -2.24 -5.32 4.73
C ILE A 165 -3.06 -5.42 3.44
N VAL A 166 -3.98 -6.38 3.33
CA VAL A 166 -4.80 -6.60 2.12
C VAL A 166 -5.56 -5.34 1.70
N TYR A 167 -6.13 -4.63 2.68
CA TYR A 167 -6.86 -3.39 2.44
C TYR A 167 -5.95 -2.30 1.86
N ARG A 168 -4.79 -2.04 2.51
CA ARG A 168 -3.90 -0.91 2.22
C ARG A 168 -2.77 -1.20 1.24
N LEU A 169 -2.61 -2.43 0.77
CA LEU A 169 -1.52 -2.84 -0.12
C LEU A 169 -1.48 -1.97 -1.39
N GLY A 170 -0.49 -1.10 -1.55
CA GLY A 170 -0.37 -0.21 -2.71
C GLY A 170 -1.28 1.05 -2.69
N ASP A 171 -1.95 1.34 -1.58
CA ASP A 171 -2.57 2.65 -1.33
C ASP A 171 -1.48 3.66 -0.91
N ASP A 172 -1.52 4.89 -1.43
CA ASP A 172 -0.70 5.99 -0.90
C ASP A 172 -1.33 6.48 0.41
N THR A 173 -0.72 6.13 1.54
CA THR A 173 -1.15 6.64 2.84
C THR A 173 -0.22 7.75 3.32
N ASN A 174 -0.76 8.95 3.48
CA ASN A 174 -0.01 10.07 4.07
C ASN A 174 0.15 9.94 5.60
N ASP A 175 -0.64 9.06 6.23
CA ASP A 175 -0.66 8.88 7.69
C ASP A 175 0.48 7.96 8.16
N LEU A 176 1.15 8.34 9.26
CA LEU A 176 2.23 7.56 9.87
C LEU A 176 1.82 6.11 10.20
N LYS A 177 0.56 5.90 10.62
CA LYS A 177 0.00 4.57 10.91
C LYS A 177 -0.24 3.74 9.64
N GLY A 178 -0.47 4.38 8.50
CA GLY A 178 -0.72 3.73 7.22
C GLY A 178 0.57 3.27 6.52
N LYS A 179 1.65 4.05 6.66
CA LYS A 179 2.96 3.76 6.04
C LYS A 179 3.51 2.38 6.37
N GLY A 180 3.19 1.87 7.57
CA GLY A 180 3.55 0.51 7.97
C GLY A 180 3.03 -0.58 7.03
N TYR A 181 1.92 -0.33 6.34
CA TYR A 181 1.24 -1.28 5.44
C TYR A 181 1.52 -1.03 3.95
N GLU A 182 2.21 0.05 3.62
CA GLU A 182 2.51 0.41 2.23
C GLU A 182 3.47 -0.59 1.59
N ASP A 183 3.22 -0.90 0.32
CA ASP A 183 4.06 -1.76 -0.50
C ASP A 183 4.42 -1.00 -1.77
N THR A 184 5.70 -0.63 -1.92
CA THR A 184 6.10 0.26 -3.02
C THR A 184 6.02 -0.41 -4.38
N VAL A 185 6.20 -1.73 -4.43
CA VAL A 185 6.09 -2.52 -5.67
C VAL A 185 4.62 -2.59 -6.11
N MET A 186 3.70 -2.88 -5.19
CA MET A 186 2.27 -2.88 -5.48
C MET A 186 1.79 -1.47 -5.85
N ARG A 187 2.29 -0.43 -5.19
CA ARG A 187 1.97 0.96 -5.54
C ARG A 187 2.39 1.29 -6.97
N GLN A 188 3.61 0.90 -7.36
CA GLN A 188 4.08 1.09 -8.72
C GLN A 188 3.25 0.31 -9.74
N ALA A 189 2.88 -0.94 -9.44
CA ALA A 189 2.00 -1.72 -10.30
C ALA A 189 0.64 -1.02 -10.49
N ALA A 190 0.06 -0.46 -9.44
CA ALA A 190 -1.18 0.31 -9.52
C ALA A 190 -1.04 1.61 -10.36
N LEU A 191 0.10 2.31 -10.24
CA LEU A 191 0.37 3.49 -11.06
C LEU A 191 0.60 3.13 -12.54
N LEU A 192 1.27 2.01 -12.79
CA LEU A 192 1.45 1.50 -14.15
C LEU A 192 0.10 1.11 -14.76
N SER A 193 -0.74 0.33 -14.08
CA SER A 193 -2.07 -0.03 -14.61
C SER A 193 -2.93 1.21 -14.87
N ALA A 194 -2.88 2.21 -13.99
CA ALA A 194 -3.59 3.47 -14.17
C ALA A 194 -3.09 4.24 -15.41
N ARG A 195 -1.79 4.21 -15.69
CA ARG A 195 -1.21 4.79 -16.92
C ARG A 195 -1.75 4.11 -18.16
N GLU A 196 -1.77 2.79 -18.17
CA GLU A 196 -2.22 2.00 -19.33
C GLU A 196 -3.73 2.17 -19.61
N ARG A 197 -4.51 2.47 -18.57
CA ARG A 197 -5.95 2.73 -18.69
C ARG A 197 -6.30 4.20 -18.87
N HIS A 198 -5.30 5.09 -18.93
CA HIS A 198 -5.48 6.55 -18.94
C HIS A 198 -6.24 7.10 -17.71
N LEU A 199 -6.13 6.42 -16.56
CA LEU A 199 -6.78 6.76 -15.29
C LEU A 199 -5.81 7.35 -14.24
N LEU A 200 -4.64 7.85 -14.64
CA LEU A 200 -3.64 8.42 -13.73
C LEU A 200 -4.18 9.53 -12.82
N ASN A 201 -5.15 10.30 -13.33
CA ASN A 201 -5.79 11.39 -12.58
C ASN A 201 -6.47 10.92 -11.28
N SER A 202 -6.85 9.64 -11.21
CA SER A 202 -7.47 9.04 -10.01
C SER A 202 -6.48 8.77 -8.87
N TYR A 203 -5.17 8.78 -9.15
CA TYR A 203 -4.11 8.42 -8.21
C TYR A 203 -3.27 9.63 -7.74
N GLY A 204 -3.55 10.83 -8.26
CA GLY A 204 -2.90 12.07 -7.84
C GLY A 204 -3.27 12.48 -6.40
N PRO A 205 -2.45 13.33 -5.75
CA PRO A 205 -2.77 13.84 -4.42
C PRO A 205 -4.13 14.54 -4.48
N LYS A 206 -5.08 14.08 -3.66
CA LYS A 206 -6.38 14.71 -3.46
C LYS A 206 -6.18 16.07 -2.76
N LYS A 207 -5.64 17.06 -3.47
CA LYS A 207 -5.74 18.45 -3.05
C LYS A 207 -7.24 18.76 -3.07
N LYS A 208 -7.77 19.15 -1.92
CA LYS A 208 -9.16 19.57 -1.74
C LYS A 208 -9.53 20.49 -2.90
N PHE A 209 -10.43 20.04 -3.77
CA PHE A 209 -11.03 20.87 -4.80
C PHE A 209 -11.82 21.97 -4.08
N ILE A 210 -11.18 23.12 -3.85
CA ILE A 210 -11.89 24.36 -3.62
C ILE A 210 -12.54 24.67 -4.98
N LYS A 211 -13.87 24.62 -5.02
CA LYS A 211 -14.68 25.03 -6.17
C LYS A 211 -14.40 26.51 -6.45
N SER A 212 -13.46 26.83 -7.34
CA SER A 212 -13.46 28.13 -8.02
C SER A 212 -14.11 27.94 -9.38
N VAL A 213 -15.33 28.46 -9.49
CA VAL A 213 -16.07 28.63 -10.72
C VAL A 213 -15.22 29.40 -11.73
N GLY A 214 -15.17 28.91 -12.97
CA GLY A 214 -14.74 29.68 -14.13
C GLY A 214 -13.22 29.80 -14.34
N ARG A 215 -12.64 28.84 -15.06
CA ARG A 215 -11.73 29.06 -16.21
C ARG A 215 -11.21 27.70 -16.67
N GLN A 216 -11.68 27.27 -17.84
CA GLN A 216 -10.94 26.30 -18.65
C GLN A 216 -9.54 26.88 -18.87
N THR A 217 -8.56 26.35 -18.15
CA THR A 217 -7.16 26.55 -18.49
C THR A 217 -6.78 25.38 -19.40
N HIS A 218 -6.78 25.67 -20.70
CA HIS A 218 -5.99 24.96 -21.68
C HIS A 218 -4.62 24.68 -21.06
N LEU A 219 -4.28 23.40 -20.86
CA LEU A 219 -2.94 23.03 -20.40
C LEU A 219 -1.94 23.49 -21.48
N PRO A 220 -0.99 24.39 -21.19
CA PRO A 220 0.03 24.73 -22.15
C PRO A 220 1.03 23.58 -22.18
N PHE A 221 0.99 22.81 -23.27
CA PHE A 221 2.11 21.98 -23.67
C PHE A 221 3.25 22.92 -24.07
N ARG A 222 4.23 23.12 -23.18
CA ARG A 222 5.52 23.76 -23.53
C ARG A 222 6.65 22.89 -22.97
N PRO A 223 7.66 22.52 -23.78
CA PRO A 223 8.71 21.60 -23.37
C PRO A 223 9.75 22.37 -22.53
N ALA A 224 9.57 22.36 -21.20
CA ALA A 224 10.60 22.82 -20.29
C ALA A 224 11.59 21.67 -20.00
N ILE A 225 12.52 21.47 -20.92
CA ILE A 225 13.80 20.82 -20.61
C ILE A 225 14.58 21.82 -19.75
N ARG A 226 14.62 21.59 -18.43
CA ARG A 226 15.79 21.77 -17.53
C ARG A 226 15.38 21.55 -16.06
N ASN A 227 15.95 20.48 -15.50
CA ASN A 227 16.26 20.30 -14.07
C ASN A 227 15.12 20.06 -13.05
N VAL A 228 14.01 19.43 -13.45
CA VAL A 228 13.30 18.57 -12.49
C VAL A 228 14.02 17.22 -12.53
N GLN A 229 14.82 16.94 -11.50
CA GLN A 229 15.30 15.59 -11.25
C GLN A 229 14.11 14.64 -11.40
N ARG A 230 14.18 13.76 -12.40
CA ARG A 230 13.28 12.63 -12.55
C ARG A 230 13.35 11.85 -11.24
N GLN A 231 12.46 12.15 -10.30
CA GLN A 231 12.16 11.24 -9.21
C GLN A 231 11.34 10.13 -9.84
N THR A 232 12.03 9.23 -10.53
CA THR A 232 11.55 7.86 -10.71
C THR A 232 11.11 7.41 -9.32
N PRO A 233 9.88 6.88 -9.13
CA PRO A 233 9.49 6.32 -7.86
C PRO A 233 10.53 5.26 -7.50
N ARG A 234 11.38 5.57 -6.52
CA ARG A 234 12.46 4.68 -6.13
C ARG A 234 11.79 3.57 -5.35
N LEU A 235 11.85 2.35 -5.88
CA LEU A 235 11.55 1.16 -5.10
C LEU A 235 12.32 1.25 -3.79
N SER A 236 11.65 1.03 -2.67
CA SER A 236 12.37 1.04 -1.39
C SER A 236 13.45 -0.05 -1.43
N SER A 237 14.64 0.25 -0.91
CA SER A 237 15.73 -0.74 -0.93
C SER A 237 15.38 -2.02 -0.12
N ALA A 238 14.37 -1.96 0.75
CA ALA A 238 13.85 -3.12 1.47
C ALA A 238 12.99 -4.03 0.56
N ASP A 239 12.34 -3.45 -0.47
CA ASP A 239 11.46 -4.20 -1.37
C ASP A 239 12.21 -5.01 -2.45
N VAL A 240 13.46 -4.64 -2.77
CA VAL A 240 14.25 -5.21 -3.88
C VAL A 240 15.28 -6.27 -3.42
N ARG A 241 15.69 -6.28 -2.15
CA ARG A 241 16.94 -6.96 -1.71
C ARG A 241 16.93 -8.48 -1.51
N ASN A 242 15.83 -9.20 -1.72
CA ASN A 242 15.76 -10.60 -1.28
C ASN A 242 15.85 -11.65 -2.40
N SER A 243 16.41 -11.32 -3.57
CA SER A 243 16.54 -12.26 -4.70
C SER A 243 17.97 -12.76 -4.95
N ALA A 244 18.93 -12.54 -4.05
CA ALA A 244 20.31 -12.99 -4.24
C ALA A 244 20.86 -13.72 -2.99
N PRO A 245 21.17 -15.02 -3.07
CA PRO A 245 21.98 -15.66 -2.05
C PRO A 245 23.45 -15.28 -2.27
N LYS A 246 24.20 -15.09 -1.18
CA LYS A 246 25.65 -14.81 -1.09
C LYS A 246 26.09 -13.34 -1.29
N ALA A 247 25.91 -12.51 -0.26
CA ALA A 247 26.61 -11.21 -0.17
C ALA A 247 27.01 -10.79 1.26
N SER A 248 27.13 -11.70 2.23
CA SER A 248 27.47 -11.31 3.61
C SER A 248 28.87 -10.68 3.72
N THR A 249 29.86 -11.21 3.00
CA THR A 249 31.24 -10.70 3.02
C THR A 249 31.42 -9.40 2.24
N ALA A 250 30.78 -9.25 1.08
CA ALA A 250 30.89 -8.04 0.27
C ALA A 250 30.15 -6.84 0.90
N GLN A 251 29.03 -7.10 1.58
CA GLN A 251 28.25 -6.06 2.26
C GLN A 251 28.90 -5.64 3.59
N ALA A 252 29.54 -6.56 4.31
CA ALA A 252 30.38 -6.24 5.46
C ALA A 252 31.55 -5.34 5.05
N ARG A 253 32.27 -5.69 3.96
CA ARG A 253 33.36 -4.85 3.41
C ARG A 253 32.89 -3.48 2.94
N ARG A 254 31.70 -3.38 2.33
CA ARG A 254 31.10 -2.07 1.95
C ARG A 254 30.73 -1.22 3.17
N ASN A 255 30.16 -1.83 4.21
CA ASN A 255 29.80 -1.12 5.44
C ASN A 255 31.05 -0.65 6.19
N GLU A 256 32.10 -1.48 6.22
CA GLU A 256 33.39 -1.14 6.82
C GLU A 256 34.11 -0.06 6.02
N ALA A 257 34.12 -0.14 4.68
CA ALA A 257 34.64 0.91 3.81
C ALA A 257 33.87 2.22 3.98
N GLN A 258 32.54 2.18 4.13
CA GLN A 258 31.74 3.38 4.41
C GLN A 258 32.03 3.96 5.80
N ARG A 259 32.23 3.12 6.82
CA ARG A 259 32.63 3.56 8.16
C ARG A 259 34.01 4.19 8.15
N ALA A 260 34.98 3.58 7.46
CA ALA A 260 36.32 4.12 7.28
C ALA A 260 36.30 5.45 6.50
N GLN A 261 35.44 5.57 5.46
CA GLN A 261 35.31 6.80 4.69
C GLN A 261 34.62 7.93 5.47
N ARG A 262 33.66 7.60 6.35
CA ARG A 262 33.06 8.56 7.30
C ARG A 262 34.07 9.01 8.35
N ALA A 263 34.87 8.09 8.90
CA ALA A 263 35.94 8.41 9.84
C ALA A 263 36.99 9.34 9.20
N ARG A 264 37.39 9.07 7.95
CA ARG A 264 38.30 9.95 7.19
C ARG A 264 37.70 11.33 6.91
N ARG A 265 36.40 11.42 6.57
CA ARG A 265 35.72 12.70 6.38
C ARG A 265 35.61 13.53 7.66
N ASN A 266 35.46 12.88 8.81
CA ASN A 266 35.43 13.56 10.10
C ASN A 266 36.84 13.96 10.61
N ALA A 267 37.90 13.36 10.05
CA ALA A 267 39.29 13.65 10.39
C ALA A 267 39.91 14.78 9.54
N VAL A 268 39.26 15.22 8.47
CA VAL A 268 39.71 16.37 7.66
C VAL A 268 39.03 17.63 8.21
N PRO A 269 39.77 18.63 8.73
CA PRO A 269 39.18 19.88 9.15
C PRO A 269 38.50 20.56 7.96
N SER A 270 37.22 20.88 8.12
CA SER A 270 36.38 21.49 7.08
C SER A 270 36.85 22.93 6.80
N VAL A 271 37.58 23.16 5.71
CA VAL A 271 38.07 24.47 5.26
C VAL A 271 36.97 25.29 4.57
N TYR A 272 35.76 25.30 5.13
CA TYR A 272 34.67 26.14 4.64
C TYR A 272 33.84 26.71 5.79
N ASN A 273 34.20 27.93 6.20
CA ASN A 273 33.51 28.69 7.23
C ASN A 273 32.28 29.34 6.60
N GLY A 274 31.16 28.63 6.62
CA GLY A 274 29.89 29.11 6.08
C GLY A 274 29.24 30.20 6.96
N VAL A 275 28.12 30.74 6.45
CA VAL A 275 27.31 31.84 7.04
C VAL A 275 26.95 31.65 8.53
N ASN A 276 26.99 30.42 9.05
CA ASN A 276 26.75 30.13 10.47
C ASN A 276 27.87 30.62 11.39
N ASP A 277 29.14 30.56 10.97
CA ASP A 277 30.27 31.07 11.77
C ASP A 277 30.25 32.61 11.85
N TYR A 278 29.82 33.27 10.77
CA TYR A 278 29.63 34.72 10.77
C TYR A 278 28.54 35.16 11.76
N ARG A 279 27.42 34.41 11.82
CA ARG A 279 26.34 34.65 12.78
C ARG A 279 26.79 34.43 14.23
N ALA A 280 27.59 33.39 14.48
CA ALA A 280 28.16 33.13 15.80
C ALA A 280 29.11 34.24 16.25
N ARG A 281 29.97 34.75 15.35
CA ARG A 281 30.89 35.86 15.65
C ARG A 281 30.17 37.18 15.91
N GLN A 282 29.03 37.44 15.24
CA GLN A 282 28.21 38.62 15.52
C GLN A 282 27.57 38.55 16.91
N GLN A 283 27.06 37.39 17.33
CA GLN A 283 26.51 37.23 18.68
C GLN A 283 27.59 37.36 19.78
N GLN A 284 28.80 36.88 19.54
CA GLN A 284 29.91 37.04 20.49
C GLN A 284 30.31 38.52 20.68
N ARG A 285 30.36 39.30 19.60
CA ARG A 285 30.64 40.74 19.68
C ARG A 285 29.56 41.51 20.45
N GLN A 286 28.29 41.16 20.24
CA GLN A 286 27.19 41.77 20.99
C GLN A 286 27.24 41.44 22.49
N ARG A 287 27.65 40.21 22.85
CA ARG A 287 27.82 39.82 24.26
C ARG A 287 28.99 40.54 24.93
N GLN A 288 30.10 40.74 24.22
CA GLN A 288 31.25 41.49 24.75
C GLN A 288 30.92 42.97 24.95
N GLN A 289 30.14 43.58 24.04
CA GLN A 289 29.67 44.96 24.22
C GLN A 289 28.64 45.10 25.35
N ALA A 290 27.79 44.10 25.58
CA ALA A 290 26.89 44.09 26.73
C ALA A 290 27.66 43.98 28.06
N GLN A 291 28.69 43.13 28.13
CA GLN A 291 29.53 42.99 29.32
C GLN A 291 30.41 44.21 29.60
N GLN A 292 30.82 44.97 28.57
CA GLN A 292 31.54 46.22 28.74
C GLN A 292 30.65 47.36 29.26
N ARG A 293 29.33 47.34 28.97
CA ARG A 293 28.36 48.30 29.49
C ARG A 293 27.88 48.00 30.91
N GLU A 294 28.10 46.79 31.41
CA GLU A 294 27.78 46.41 32.81
C GLU A 294 28.96 46.67 33.77
N ASN A 295 30.14 47.00 33.26
CA ASN A 295 31.36 47.25 34.04
C ASN A 295 31.84 48.72 33.99
N GLU A 296 31.02 49.63 33.45
CA GLU A 296 31.14 51.10 33.62
C GLU A 296 30.04 51.59 34.57
#